data_AF-A0A6A2XUC5-F1
#
_entry.id   AF-A0A6A2XUC5-F1
#
_cell.length_a   1.000
_cell.length_b   1.000
_cell.length_c   1.000
_cell.angle_alpha   90.00
_cell.angle_beta   90.00
_cell.angle_gamma   90.00
#
_symmetry.space_group_name_H-M   'P 1'
#
loop_
_entity.id
_entity.type
_entity.pdbx_description
1 polymer ?
#
loop_
_entity_poly.entity_id
_entity_poly.type
_entity_poly.pdbx_seq_one_letter_code
_entity_poly.pdbx_strand_id
1 'polypeptide(L)'
;MPTKPSMASFTLNPLLYLLPLLFLDPLFSQANLHNSKTLLRSSLFSQPSSTNETIPPALFFEVTKPIQVPHTNPCSLTVLQHDFGFTYGKSPVLANYNFPSDCPFQEFSKIVLEWNATCKGRQFDRIFGVWLSGVELLRSCTAEPRATGIFWTVKKDVTRYSSLLLSNKTQTFAVYLGNLVDKTYTGVYHVNVSLYFYPAVEKMDLFKEKRRNLGSGIDSEADLIIPFSRDLPLNDGLWYEIQNSNDVKVKKFQIPQNVYRAVLEVYVSFHENDEFWYGNLPNEYIAANNLTGYAGNGPFREVVVSLDGDVIGAVWPFTVVFTGGINPLLWRPISAIGSFDLPTYDIEITPFLGNLLDGKPHNLSFSVTNALNVWYIDANLHLWLDSKSEKTEGKLLQYDIVPLGVSSVLDFKGLNGTFITNTTRFISSTGWVTSSYGTVTTKATQDLSYSNTMVINGNLQIIDQVTHSNDSVNVNIPALNAISKKSLKRFLFYMYSDEIDQGNDTSLSVANVTLGFKEKKFNDADAGSPSSLLRNLQKGKGVMVVKDNLVVRGVASTQQSYNYHGGKFCYSRNVSSSNYTILYDEVGDTCNKRSKSCFLFGLRRWWPVPARRAFLASHVVDPNGN
;
A
#
# COMPACT_ATOMS: atom_id res chain seq x y z
N MET A 1 -36.37 2.16 50.25
CA MET A 1 -37.63 1.99 51.01
C MET A 1 -37.98 3.33 51.64
N PRO A 2 -39.27 3.68 51.86
CA PRO A 2 -40.53 3.14 51.30
C PRO A 2 -41.09 4.15 50.24
N THR A 3 -42.24 4.05 49.56
CA THR A 3 -43.22 2.97 49.25
C THR A 3 -43.93 3.33 47.91
N LYS A 4 -44.62 2.37 47.29
CA LYS A 4 -45.71 2.59 46.32
C LYS A 4 -47.05 2.19 46.95
N PRO A 5 -48.19 2.67 46.40
CA PRO A 5 -49.28 1.77 45.98
C PRO A 5 -49.63 2.00 44.49
N SER A 6 -49.58 0.97 43.63
CA SER A 6 -50.72 0.12 43.18
C SER A 6 -51.81 0.90 42.39
N MET A 7 -51.77 0.86 41.06
CA MET A 7 -52.50 -0.11 40.20
C MET A 7 -54.03 0.05 40.19
N ALA A 8 -54.55 0.47 39.03
CA ALA A 8 -55.81 -0.01 38.47
C ALA A 8 -55.73 0.06 36.93
N SER A 9 -55.83 -1.10 36.28
CA SER A 9 -55.99 -1.22 34.83
C SER A 9 -57.47 -1.30 34.47
N PHE A 10 -57.91 -0.76 33.33
CA PHE A 10 -58.76 -1.49 32.37
C PHE A 10 -58.81 -0.79 31.02
N THR A 11 -58.86 -1.59 29.96
CA THR A 11 -58.87 -1.23 28.55
C THR A 11 -60.28 -1.11 27.99
N LEU A 12 -60.52 -0.22 27.01
CA LEU A 12 -61.17 -0.59 25.73
C LEU A 12 -61.04 0.53 24.66
N ASN A 13 -60.60 0.15 23.46
CA ASN A 13 -60.86 0.82 22.17
C ASN A 13 -62.21 0.24 21.63
N PRO A 14 -62.94 0.77 20.61
CA PRO A 14 -62.42 0.98 19.25
C PRO A 14 -63.10 2.08 18.35
N LEU A 15 -62.61 2.13 17.11
CA LEU A 15 -63.12 2.78 15.87
C LEU A 15 -63.03 4.30 15.70
N LEU A 16 -62.96 4.89 14.49
CA LEU A 16 -62.49 4.60 13.11
C LEU A 16 -63.29 5.59 12.22
N TYR A 17 -62.65 6.50 11.48
CA TYR A 17 -63.11 7.13 10.20
C TYR A 17 -62.01 8.13 9.77
N LEU A 18 -61.15 7.90 8.76
CA LEU A 18 -61.31 7.91 7.29
C LEU A 18 -61.52 9.29 6.62
N LEU A 19 -60.39 9.94 6.24
CA LEU A 19 -60.07 10.69 4.98
C LEU A 19 -61.03 11.81 4.45
N PRO A 20 -60.64 12.63 3.43
CA PRO A 20 -59.32 12.86 2.82
C PRO A 20 -58.89 14.36 2.79
N LEU A 21 -57.64 14.63 2.37
CA LEU A 21 -57.22 15.95 1.87
C LEU A 21 -56.37 15.77 0.60
N LEU A 22 -56.69 16.52 -0.46
CA LEU A 22 -56.08 16.43 -1.78
C LEU A 22 -55.13 17.61 -2.05
N PHE A 23 -54.03 17.30 -2.73
CA PHE A 23 -53.15 18.13 -3.57
C PHE A 23 -53.11 19.66 -3.41
N LEU A 24 -51.87 20.17 -3.31
CA LEU A 24 -51.35 21.26 -4.15
C LEU A 24 -49.81 21.26 -4.13
N ASP A 25 -49.19 20.88 -5.24
CA ASP A 25 -47.74 20.94 -5.46
C ASP A 25 -47.24 22.39 -5.66
N PRO A 26 -45.97 22.65 -5.31
CA PRO A 26 -45.13 23.58 -6.06
C PRO A 26 -43.90 22.87 -6.65
N LEU A 27 -44.02 22.50 -7.93
CA LEU A 27 -42.95 22.41 -8.94
C LEU A 27 -41.54 22.03 -8.43
N PHE A 28 -41.31 20.73 -8.31
CA PHE A 28 -39.98 20.16 -8.09
C PHE A 28 -39.01 20.46 -9.25
N SER A 29 -37.85 21.03 -8.93
CA SER A 29 -36.61 20.77 -9.68
C SER A 29 -35.88 19.60 -9.03
N GLN A 30 -36.41 18.38 -9.23
CA GLN A 30 -35.73 17.15 -8.82
C GLN A 30 -34.55 16.87 -9.76
N ALA A 31 -33.40 17.44 -9.44
CA ALA A 31 -32.12 16.83 -9.82
C ALA A 31 -31.90 15.61 -8.93
N ASN A 32 -32.60 14.51 -9.21
CA ASN A 32 -32.32 13.23 -8.57
C ASN A 32 -30.94 12.77 -9.05
N LEU A 33 -29.92 12.90 -8.19
CA LEU A 33 -28.71 12.11 -8.37
C LEU A 33 -29.14 10.65 -8.32
N HIS A 34 -28.91 9.89 -9.40
CA HIS A 34 -28.95 8.45 -9.29
C HIS A 34 -27.95 8.04 -8.19
N ASN A 35 -28.27 6.97 -7.44
CA ASN A 35 -27.36 6.36 -6.45
C ASN A 35 -26.20 5.64 -7.16
N SER A 36 -25.45 6.40 -7.96
CA SER A 36 -24.28 6.00 -8.72
C SER A 36 -23.08 6.12 -7.78
N LYS A 37 -22.44 4.97 -7.54
CA LYS A 37 -21.24 4.88 -6.71
C LYS A 37 -20.10 5.41 -7.56
N THR A 38 -19.82 6.72 -7.47
CA THR A 38 -18.83 7.45 -8.27
C THR A 38 -17.41 6.87 -8.20
N LEU A 39 -17.17 6.01 -7.20
CA LEU A 39 -16.08 5.05 -7.15
C LEU A 39 -16.68 3.64 -7.13
N LEU A 40 -16.64 2.96 -8.28
CA LEU A 40 -17.25 1.64 -8.44
C LEU A 40 -16.50 0.59 -7.60
N ARG A 41 -17.10 0.21 -6.47
CA ARG A 41 -16.81 -1.07 -5.81
C ARG A 41 -17.13 -2.20 -6.79
N SER A 42 -16.27 -3.22 -6.84
CA SER A 42 -16.24 -4.27 -7.87
C SER A 42 -17.63 -4.77 -8.31
N SER A 43 -18.00 -4.44 -9.55
CA SER A 43 -19.30 -4.75 -10.16
C SER A 43 -19.21 -6.01 -11.04
N LEU A 44 -20.27 -6.83 -11.04
CA LEU A 44 -20.25 -8.14 -11.69
C LEU A 44 -20.07 -8.03 -13.21
N PHE A 45 -19.00 -8.62 -13.74
CA PHE A 45 -18.84 -8.82 -15.17
C PHE A 45 -19.70 -10.00 -15.68
N SER A 46 -20.50 -9.82 -16.72
CA SER A 46 -21.13 -10.95 -17.42
C SER A 46 -20.19 -11.50 -18.50
N GLN A 47 -19.41 -12.54 -18.20
CA GLN A 47 -18.66 -13.28 -19.23
C GLN A 47 -19.47 -14.48 -19.73
N PRO A 48 -19.62 -14.67 -21.06
CA PRO A 48 -20.27 -15.86 -21.60
C PRO A 48 -19.41 -17.10 -21.33
N SER A 49 -20.07 -18.19 -20.93
CA SER A 49 -19.45 -19.48 -20.67
C SER A 49 -19.08 -20.20 -21.98
N SER A 50 -17.91 -19.90 -22.53
CA SER A 50 -17.35 -20.62 -23.68
C SER A 50 -16.77 -21.97 -23.23
N THR A 51 -17.53 -23.05 -23.42
CA THR A 51 -17.01 -24.42 -23.35
C THR A 51 -16.34 -24.78 -24.67
N ASN A 52 -14.99 -24.77 -24.72
CA ASN A 52 -14.13 -25.73 -25.42
C ASN A 52 -12.64 -25.35 -25.30
N GLU A 53 -11.81 -26.36 -25.02
CA GLU A 53 -10.35 -26.52 -25.22
C GLU A 53 -9.34 -25.43 -24.78
N THR A 54 -8.44 -25.85 -23.88
CA THR A 54 -6.99 -25.55 -23.82
C THR A 54 -6.44 -24.11 -23.92
N ILE A 55 -7.22 -23.07 -23.62
CA ILE A 55 -6.67 -21.72 -23.41
C ILE A 55 -5.76 -21.74 -22.15
N PRO A 56 -4.47 -21.35 -22.25
CA PRO A 56 -3.57 -21.32 -21.08
C PRO A 56 -4.00 -20.22 -20.08
N PRO A 57 -3.72 -20.38 -18.77
CA PRO A 57 -4.00 -19.36 -17.77
C PRO A 57 -3.34 -18.03 -18.15
N ALA A 58 -4.07 -16.91 -18.05
CA ALA A 58 -3.50 -15.61 -18.35
C ALA A 58 -2.50 -15.20 -17.25
N LEU A 59 -1.26 -14.86 -17.65
CA LEU A 59 -0.24 -14.36 -16.75
C LEU A 59 -0.57 -12.95 -16.29
N PHE A 60 -0.63 -12.71 -14.99
CA PHE A 60 -0.71 -11.39 -14.36
C PHE A 60 0.61 -11.04 -13.66
N PHE A 61 1.01 -9.78 -13.67
CA PHE A 61 2.27 -9.33 -13.08
C PHE A 61 2.23 -7.85 -12.66
N GLU A 62 3.03 -7.51 -11.65
CA GLU A 62 3.40 -6.13 -11.34
C GLU A 62 4.74 -5.79 -12.02
N VAL A 63 4.87 -4.59 -12.57
CA VAL A 63 6.15 -4.14 -13.15
C VAL A 63 7.07 -3.62 -12.04
N THR A 64 8.07 -4.43 -11.69
CA THR A 64 9.17 -4.07 -10.82
C THR A 64 10.51 -4.55 -11.40
N LYS A 65 11.62 -4.06 -10.86
CA LYS A 65 12.96 -4.54 -11.21
C LYS A 65 13.18 -5.97 -10.69
N PRO A 66 13.94 -6.83 -11.39
CA PRO A 66 14.30 -8.14 -10.87
C PRO A 66 15.17 -8.02 -9.61
N ILE A 67 14.89 -8.86 -8.61
CA ILE A 67 15.74 -9.01 -7.42
C ILE A 67 17.10 -9.52 -7.89
N GLN A 68 18.16 -8.78 -7.54
CA GLN A 68 19.53 -9.18 -7.85
C GLN A 68 19.94 -10.31 -6.90
N VAL A 69 20.07 -11.52 -7.46
CA VAL A 69 20.54 -12.73 -6.78
C VAL A 69 21.95 -13.09 -7.29
N PRO A 70 22.81 -13.72 -6.48
CA PRO A 70 24.06 -14.27 -6.97
C PRO A 70 23.83 -15.38 -8.01
N HIS A 71 24.82 -15.63 -8.85
CA HIS A 71 24.83 -16.75 -9.81
C HIS A 71 25.18 -18.09 -9.14
N THR A 72 24.44 -18.45 -8.10
CA THR A 72 24.56 -19.73 -7.37
C THR A 72 23.20 -20.39 -7.18
N ASN A 73 23.22 -21.70 -7.01
CA ASN A 73 22.02 -22.46 -6.67
C ASN A 73 21.61 -22.13 -5.22
N PRO A 74 20.38 -21.64 -4.97
CA PRO A 74 19.88 -21.43 -3.62
C PRO A 74 19.48 -22.75 -2.97
N CYS A 75 19.50 -22.81 -1.65
CA CYS A 75 18.66 -23.77 -0.93
C CYS A 75 17.20 -23.33 -1.07
N SER A 76 16.29 -24.26 -1.36
CA SER A 76 14.86 -23.96 -1.55
C SER A 76 14.00 -24.65 -0.49
N LEU A 77 12.96 -23.96 -0.03
CA LEU A 77 12.01 -24.46 0.94
C LEU A 77 10.59 -24.08 0.52
N THR A 78 9.75 -25.07 0.19
CA THR A 78 8.30 -24.83 0.08
C THR A 78 7.70 -24.89 1.48
N VAL A 79 7.23 -23.76 2.00
CA VAL A 79 6.71 -23.66 3.39
C VAL A 79 5.22 -23.99 3.44
N LEU A 80 4.47 -23.62 2.40
CA LEU A 80 3.02 -23.86 2.33
C LEU A 80 2.60 -24.21 0.90
N GLN A 81 1.71 -25.20 0.78
CA GLN A 81 0.87 -25.44 -0.40
C GLN A 81 -0.58 -25.53 0.09
N HIS A 82 -1.48 -24.69 -0.43
CA HIS A 82 -2.86 -24.63 0.09
C HIS A 82 -3.89 -24.07 -0.90
N ASP A 83 -5.12 -24.55 -0.78
CA ASP A 83 -6.28 -24.13 -1.57
C ASP A 83 -7.20 -23.21 -0.75
N PHE A 84 -7.07 -21.91 -0.95
CA PHE A 84 -7.91 -20.90 -0.29
C PHE A 84 -9.27 -20.80 -0.98
N GLY A 85 -10.20 -21.66 -0.56
CA GLY A 85 -11.61 -21.67 -0.98
C GLY A 85 -12.50 -20.77 -0.10
N PHE A 86 -13.18 -21.36 0.88
CA PHE A 86 -14.02 -20.62 1.84
C PHE A 86 -13.22 -20.38 3.14
N THR A 87 -12.42 -19.31 3.16
CA THR A 87 -11.45 -18.98 4.22
C THR A 87 -11.69 -17.62 4.89
N TYR A 88 -12.56 -16.78 4.34
CA TYR A 88 -13.00 -15.53 4.96
C TYR A 88 -13.66 -15.79 6.32
N GLY A 89 -13.31 -15.00 7.33
CA GLY A 89 -13.82 -15.15 8.70
C GLY A 89 -13.32 -16.40 9.43
N LYS A 90 -12.25 -17.04 8.96
CA LYS A 90 -11.59 -18.20 9.60
C LYS A 90 -10.16 -17.86 10.02
N SER A 91 -9.58 -18.72 10.86
CA SER A 91 -8.17 -18.61 11.24
C SER A 91 -7.23 -18.66 10.03
N PRO A 92 -6.10 -17.92 10.07
CA PRO A 92 -4.99 -18.11 9.15
C PRO A 92 -4.58 -19.58 9.05
N VAL A 93 -4.14 -19.98 7.86
CA VAL A 93 -3.59 -21.30 7.59
C VAL A 93 -2.17 -21.34 8.17
N LEU A 94 -1.90 -22.33 9.01
CA LEU A 94 -0.64 -22.46 9.74
C LEU A 94 0.21 -23.61 9.18
N ALA A 95 1.52 -23.38 9.08
CA ALA A 95 2.52 -24.39 8.78
C ALA A 95 3.71 -24.27 9.73
N ASN A 96 4.45 -25.37 9.93
CA ASN A 96 5.69 -25.35 10.69
C ASN A 96 6.84 -24.90 9.79
N TYR A 97 7.48 -23.79 10.15
CA TYR A 97 8.71 -23.34 9.54
C TYR A 97 9.92 -23.87 10.30
N ASN A 98 10.88 -24.44 9.58
CA ASN A 98 12.23 -24.72 10.04
C ASN A 98 13.20 -24.28 8.93
N PHE A 99 14.37 -23.74 9.29
CA PHE A 99 15.44 -23.54 8.32
C PHE A 99 15.87 -24.90 7.72
N PRO A 100 16.14 -25.03 6.40
CA PRO A 100 16.46 -26.31 5.79
C PRO A 100 17.75 -26.92 6.32
N SER A 101 17.64 -28.07 7.00
CA SER A 101 18.76 -28.75 7.68
C SER A 101 19.78 -29.37 6.73
N ASP A 102 19.41 -29.56 5.46
CA ASP A 102 20.23 -30.05 4.37
C ASP A 102 20.97 -28.93 3.61
N CYS A 103 20.70 -27.66 3.94
CA CYS A 103 21.37 -26.53 3.30
C CYS A 103 22.87 -26.48 3.70
N PRO A 104 23.82 -26.61 2.75
CA PRO A 104 25.25 -26.71 3.06
C PRO A 104 25.92 -25.36 3.41
N PHE A 105 25.13 -24.28 3.48
CA PHE A 105 25.62 -22.92 3.68
C PHE A 105 25.09 -22.34 4.99
N GLN A 106 25.91 -21.55 5.68
CA GLN A 106 25.54 -20.86 6.93
C GLN A 106 25.39 -19.34 6.74
N GLU A 107 25.95 -18.79 5.65
CA GLU A 107 25.88 -17.35 5.32
C GLU A 107 25.16 -17.14 3.99
N PHE A 108 24.21 -16.20 3.98
CA PHE A 108 23.36 -15.90 2.84
C PHE A 108 23.45 -14.43 2.45
N SER A 109 23.54 -14.16 1.15
CA SER A 109 23.60 -12.80 0.61
C SER A 109 22.24 -12.32 0.09
N LYS A 110 21.33 -13.25 -0.21
CA LYS A 110 19.96 -12.96 -0.66
C LYS A 110 19.01 -14.04 -0.17
N ILE A 111 17.85 -13.65 0.35
CA ILE A 111 16.75 -14.56 0.67
C ILE A 111 15.51 -14.00 -0.03
N VAL A 112 14.86 -14.82 -0.86
CA VAL A 112 13.70 -14.41 -1.67
C VAL A 112 12.49 -15.23 -1.25
N LEU A 113 11.40 -14.54 -0.88
CA LEU A 113 10.08 -15.13 -0.75
C LEU A 113 9.41 -15.10 -2.12
N GLU A 114 8.89 -16.24 -2.55
CA GLU A 114 8.08 -16.39 -3.76
C GLU A 114 6.69 -16.88 -3.37
N TRP A 115 5.67 -16.11 -3.77
CA TRP A 115 4.28 -16.52 -3.75
C TRP A 115 3.87 -16.83 -5.18
N ASN A 116 3.43 -18.05 -5.47
CA ASN A 116 2.84 -18.43 -6.75
C ASN A 116 1.38 -18.80 -6.52
N ALA A 117 0.49 -18.32 -7.40
CA ALA A 117 -0.91 -18.69 -7.33
C ALA A 117 -1.56 -18.90 -8.70
N THR A 118 -2.54 -19.79 -8.74
CA THR A 118 -3.54 -19.88 -9.81
C THR A 118 -4.94 -19.67 -9.24
N CYS A 119 -5.85 -19.18 -10.09
CA CYS A 119 -7.27 -19.12 -9.79
C CYS A 119 -8.06 -19.18 -11.10
N LYS A 120 -9.22 -19.85 -11.09
CA LYS A 120 -10.13 -19.98 -12.24
C LYS A 120 -11.58 -19.80 -11.79
N GLY A 121 -12.36 -19.05 -12.55
CA GLY A 121 -13.76 -18.74 -12.24
C GLY A 121 -13.97 -17.25 -12.00
N ARG A 122 -14.96 -16.91 -11.17
CA ARG A 122 -15.24 -15.53 -10.73
C ARG A 122 -14.75 -15.34 -9.30
N GLN A 123 -13.97 -14.29 -9.06
CA GLN A 123 -13.61 -13.80 -7.73
C GLN A 123 -13.29 -12.32 -7.83
N PHE A 124 -13.43 -11.58 -6.72
CA PHE A 124 -12.94 -10.21 -6.62
C PHE A 124 -11.60 -10.17 -5.88
N ASP A 125 -10.98 -9.00 -5.89
CA ASP A 125 -9.73 -8.74 -5.21
C ASP A 125 -9.86 -8.92 -3.69
N ARG A 126 -8.80 -9.49 -3.10
CA ARG A 126 -8.68 -9.78 -1.66
C ARG A 126 -7.31 -9.35 -1.19
N ILE A 127 -7.25 -8.69 -0.04
CA ILE A 127 -6.00 -8.49 0.69
C ILE A 127 -5.59 -9.81 1.38
N PHE A 128 -4.30 -10.10 1.38
CA PHE A 128 -3.71 -11.24 2.08
C PHE A 128 -2.36 -10.88 2.70
N GLY A 129 -1.98 -11.66 3.71
CA GLY A 129 -0.73 -11.48 4.46
C GLY A 129 0.00 -12.80 4.72
N VAL A 130 1.31 -12.71 4.89
CA VAL A 130 2.22 -13.81 5.21
C VAL A 130 3.09 -13.42 6.39
N TRP A 131 3.07 -14.20 7.46
CA TRP A 131 3.84 -13.97 8.68
C TRP A 131 4.69 -15.17 9.07
N LEU A 132 5.82 -14.91 9.73
CA LEU A 132 6.64 -15.90 10.42
C LEU A 132 6.80 -15.48 11.89
N SER A 133 6.33 -16.29 12.83
CA SER A 133 6.32 -15.96 14.28
C SER A 133 5.67 -14.59 14.59
N GLY A 134 4.66 -14.19 13.81
CA GLY A 134 4.00 -12.88 13.90
C GLY A 134 4.70 -11.74 13.15
N VAL A 135 5.92 -11.91 12.64
CA VAL A 135 6.61 -10.89 11.82
C VAL A 135 6.04 -10.94 10.40
N GLU A 136 5.44 -9.85 9.91
CA GLU A 136 4.89 -9.80 8.56
C GLU A 136 6.01 -9.70 7.52
N LEU A 137 5.97 -10.58 6.52
CA LEU A 137 6.95 -10.66 5.44
C LEU A 137 6.40 -10.10 4.13
N LEU A 138 5.11 -10.33 3.85
CA LEU A 138 4.43 -9.91 2.63
C LEU A 138 2.99 -9.51 2.95
N ARG A 139 2.58 -8.36 2.42
CA ARG A 139 1.19 -7.95 2.28
C ARG A 139 0.89 -7.70 0.81
N SER A 140 -0.23 -8.20 0.32
CA SER A 140 -0.49 -8.30 -1.12
C SER A 140 -1.98 -8.34 -1.42
N CYS A 141 -2.35 -7.92 -2.63
CA CYS A 141 -3.68 -8.03 -3.21
C CYS A 141 -3.71 -9.18 -4.22
N THR A 142 -4.75 -10.01 -4.20
CA THR A 142 -4.94 -11.05 -5.22
C THR A 142 -5.16 -10.43 -6.60
N ALA A 143 -4.84 -11.20 -7.65
CA ALA A 143 -5.32 -10.94 -9.00
C ALA A 143 -6.78 -11.40 -9.14
N GLU A 144 -7.61 -10.62 -9.84
CA GLU A 144 -8.96 -11.02 -10.23
C GLU A 144 -8.95 -12.05 -11.38
N PRO A 145 -9.54 -13.24 -11.20
CA PRO A 145 -9.48 -14.32 -12.18
C PRO A 145 -10.39 -14.13 -13.39
N ARG A 146 -10.17 -15.01 -14.37
CA ARG A 146 -11.02 -15.22 -15.54
C ARG A 146 -11.66 -16.59 -15.49
N ALA A 147 -12.74 -16.79 -16.26
CA ALA A 147 -13.33 -18.10 -16.50
C ALA A 147 -12.33 -19.12 -17.09
N THR A 148 -11.33 -18.66 -17.84
CA THR A 148 -10.24 -19.48 -18.43
C THR A 148 -9.10 -19.79 -17.45
N GLY A 149 -9.03 -19.07 -16.32
CA GLY A 149 -7.92 -19.17 -15.36
C GLY A 149 -6.85 -18.09 -15.54
N ILE A 150 -6.12 -17.85 -14.45
CA ILE A 150 -4.99 -16.92 -14.35
C ILE A 150 -3.84 -17.54 -13.54
N PHE A 151 -2.61 -17.04 -13.75
CA PHE A 151 -1.42 -17.35 -12.97
C PHE A 151 -0.65 -16.07 -12.66
N TRP A 152 -0.11 -15.93 -11.45
CA TRP A 152 0.76 -14.80 -11.06
C TRP A 152 1.75 -15.22 -9.99
N THR A 153 2.83 -14.45 -9.94
CA THR A 153 3.93 -14.62 -8.99
C THR A 153 4.25 -13.30 -8.32
N VAL A 154 4.49 -13.31 -7.02
CA VAL A 154 5.10 -12.21 -6.27
C VAL A 154 6.47 -12.68 -5.78
N LYS A 155 7.51 -11.88 -6.01
CA LYS A 155 8.87 -12.13 -5.48
C LYS A 155 9.30 -10.96 -4.62
N LYS A 156 9.67 -11.23 -3.36
CA LYS A 156 10.10 -10.22 -2.40
C LYS A 156 11.46 -10.54 -1.80
N ASP A 157 12.31 -9.53 -1.70
CA ASP A 157 13.60 -9.60 -1.02
C ASP A 157 13.36 -9.54 0.49
N VAL A 158 13.49 -10.69 1.16
CA VAL A 158 13.24 -10.87 2.59
C VAL A 158 14.54 -10.99 3.39
N THR A 159 15.70 -10.67 2.80
CA THR A 159 17.01 -10.67 3.50
C THR A 159 17.02 -9.82 4.77
N ARG A 160 16.20 -8.76 4.86
CA ARG A 160 16.10 -7.94 6.09
C ARG A 160 15.63 -8.75 7.32
N TYR A 161 14.97 -9.89 7.11
CA TYR A 161 14.48 -10.78 8.16
C TYR A 161 15.42 -11.97 8.45
N SER A 162 16.70 -11.91 8.06
CA SER A 162 17.64 -13.04 8.17
C SER A 162 17.75 -13.64 9.58
N SER A 163 17.76 -12.84 10.65
CA SER A 163 17.82 -13.34 12.04
C SER A 163 16.64 -14.24 12.43
N LEU A 164 15.46 -13.96 11.86
CA LEU A 164 14.26 -14.76 12.04
C LEU A 164 14.26 -16.00 11.15
N LEU A 165 14.61 -15.82 9.87
CA LEU A 165 14.60 -16.87 8.84
C LEU A 165 15.68 -17.93 9.08
N LEU A 166 16.84 -17.55 9.61
CA LEU A 166 17.97 -18.45 9.89
C LEU A 166 17.94 -18.99 11.34
N SER A 167 16.81 -18.84 12.05
CA SER A 167 16.67 -19.37 13.40
C SER A 167 16.55 -20.90 13.39
N ASN A 168 17.35 -21.57 14.23
CA ASN A 168 17.30 -23.02 14.43
C ASN A 168 16.05 -23.50 15.21
N LYS A 169 15.13 -22.60 15.57
CA LYS A 169 13.88 -22.94 16.25
C LYS A 169 12.78 -23.24 15.23
N THR A 170 11.95 -24.24 15.51
CA THR A 170 10.67 -24.39 14.82
C THR A 170 9.78 -23.19 15.12
N GLN A 171 9.19 -22.63 14.08
CA GLN A 171 8.40 -21.39 14.12
C GLN A 171 7.06 -21.58 13.42
N THR A 172 6.07 -20.76 13.78
CA THR A 172 4.76 -20.77 13.11
C THR A 172 4.80 -19.86 11.88
N PHE A 173 4.63 -20.44 10.70
CA PHE A 173 4.33 -19.72 9.48
C PHE A 173 2.82 -19.58 9.36
N ALA A 174 2.31 -18.37 9.14
CA ALA A 174 0.88 -18.10 9.04
C ALA A 174 0.58 -17.38 7.72
N VAL A 175 -0.46 -17.83 7.03
CA VAL A 175 -0.96 -17.19 5.81
C VAL A 175 -2.46 -16.96 5.94
N TYR A 176 -2.90 -15.72 5.76
CA TYR A 176 -4.32 -15.37 5.71
C TYR A 176 -4.65 -14.76 4.36
N LEU A 177 -5.58 -15.39 3.65
CA LEU A 177 -6.24 -14.89 2.46
C LEU A 177 -7.74 -15.15 2.66
N GLY A 178 -8.51 -14.10 2.94
CA GLY A 178 -9.93 -14.19 3.27
C GLY A 178 -10.81 -14.37 2.02
N ASN A 179 -10.87 -15.58 1.47
CA ASN A 179 -11.64 -15.88 0.25
C ASN A 179 -13.06 -16.37 0.57
N LEU A 180 -14.00 -16.07 -0.33
CA LEU A 180 -15.38 -16.55 -0.30
C LEU A 180 -15.66 -17.35 -1.58
N VAL A 181 -16.20 -18.55 -1.43
CA VAL A 181 -16.64 -19.38 -2.56
C VAL A 181 -18.10 -19.78 -2.36
N ASP A 182 -18.94 -19.46 -3.35
CA ASP A 182 -20.38 -19.73 -3.38
C ASP A 182 -20.87 -19.88 -4.85
N LYS A 183 -22.18 -19.69 -5.09
CA LYS A 183 -22.79 -19.81 -6.43
C LYS A 183 -22.37 -18.68 -7.39
N THR A 184 -21.96 -17.54 -6.86
CA THR A 184 -21.50 -16.37 -7.60
C THR A 184 -19.98 -16.38 -7.69
N TYR A 185 -19.31 -16.47 -6.54
CA TYR A 185 -17.86 -16.47 -6.42
C TYR A 185 -17.33 -17.90 -6.53
N THR A 186 -16.84 -18.28 -7.71
CA THR A 186 -16.40 -19.65 -8.00
C THR A 186 -14.88 -19.84 -7.96
N GLY A 187 -14.12 -18.76 -7.80
CA GLY A 187 -12.65 -18.78 -7.80
C GLY A 187 -12.05 -19.25 -6.47
N VAL A 188 -11.46 -20.45 -6.49
CA VAL A 188 -10.52 -20.95 -5.46
C VAL A 188 -9.10 -20.48 -5.82
N TYR A 189 -8.35 -20.01 -4.83
CA TYR A 189 -6.94 -19.63 -4.97
C TYR A 189 -6.03 -20.81 -4.59
N HIS A 190 -5.38 -21.44 -5.57
CA HIS A 190 -4.39 -22.50 -5.35
C HIS A 190 -3.01 -21.85 -5.19
N VAL A 191 -2.39 -21.96 -4.01
CA VAL A 191 -1.23 -21.17 -3.60
C VAL A 191 -0.05 -22.06 -3.20
N ASN A 192 1.13 -21.72 -3.70
CA ASN A 192 2.42 -22.23 -3.20
C ASN A 192 3.25 -21.06 -2.67
N VAL A 193 3.83 -21.20 -1.47
CA VAL A 193 4.74 -20.21 -0.87
C VAL A 193 6.09 -20.85 -0.60
N SER A 194 7.13 -20.28 -1.21
CA SER A 194 8.50 -20.79 -1.19
C SER A 194 9.51 -19.74 -0.75
N LEU A 195 10.60 -20.18 -0.12
CA LEU A 195 11.77 -19.38 0.22
C LEU A 195 13.01 -19.92 -0.49
N TYR A 196 13.82 -19.00 -1.02
CA TYR A 196 15.08 -19.30 -1.71
C TYR A 196 16.24 -18.59 -1.02
N PHE A 197 17.16 -19.36 -0.46
CA PHE A 197 18.32 -18.90 0.31
C PHE A 197 19.59 -18.97 -0.57
N TYR A 198 20.03 -17.83 -1.09
CA TYR A 198 21.22 -17.74 -1.93
C TYR A 198 22.47 -17.47 -1.09
N PRO A 199 23.51 -18.32 -1.18
CA PRO A 199 24.69 -18.21 -0.32
C PRO A 199 25.47 -16.91 -0.53
N ALA A 200 26.30 -16.54 0.44
CA ALA A 200 27.32 -15.52 0.27
C ALA A 200 28.47 -16.06 -0.60
N VAL A 201 28.61 -15.53 -1.82
CA VAL A 201 29.63 -15.97 -2.81
C VAL A 201 30.81 -14.99 -2.88
N GLU A 202 30.57 -13.73 -2.53
CA GLU A 202 31.59 -12.70 -2.41
C GLU A 202 32.02 -12.56 -0.94
N LYS A 203 33.32 -12.40 -0.67
CA LYS A 203 33.77 -11.88 0.63
C LYS A 203 33.07 -10.55 0.89
N MET A 204 32.68 -10.29 2.14
CA MET A 204 32.10 -8.99 2.52
C MET A 204 32.95 -7.83 1.99
N ASP A 205 32.28 -6.82 1.43
CA ASP A 205 32.90 -5.55 1.12
C ASP A 205 33.57 -5.01 2.40
N LEU A 206 34.88 -4.76 2.35
CA LEU A 206 35.68 -4.32 3.51
C LEU A 206 35.09 -3.06 4.17
N PHE A 207 34.36 -2.23 3.42
CA PHE A 207 33.65 -1.08 3.97
C PHE A 207 32.39 -1.46 4.77
N LYS A 208 31.65 -2.51 4.37
CA LYS A 208 30.53 -3.06 5.16
C LYS A 208 31.04 -3.72 6.43
N GLU A 209 32.11 -4.51 6.32
CA GLU A 209 32.75 -5.16 7.46
C GLU A 209 33.23 -4.11 8.47
N LYS A 210 33.91 -3.05 8.00
CA LYS A 210 34.30 -1.91 8.82
C LYS A 210 33.10 -1.22 9.49
N ARG A 211 31.98 -0.99 8.79
CA ARG A 211 30.76 -0.38 9.37
C ARG A 211 30.09 -1.26 10.43
N ARG A 212 30.02 -2.58 10.23
CA ARG A 212 29.55 -3.54 11.24
C ARG A 212 30.44 -3.50 12.48
N ASN A 213 31.77 -3.49 12.29
CA ASN A 213 32.75 -3.40 13.37
C ASN A 213 32.77 -2.06 14.13
N LEU A 214 32.00 -1.06 13.67
CA LEU A 214 31.87 0.28 14.25
C LEU A 214 30.46 0.58 14.79
N GLY A 215 29.62 -0.46 14.99
CA GLY A 215 28.33 -0.33 15.70
C GLY A 215 27.31 0.58 15.03
N SER A 216 27.45 0.85 13.73
CA SER A 216 26.52 1.72 13.03
C SER A 216 25.18 1.04 12.75
N GLY A 217 25.17 -0.29 12.59
CA GLY A 217 24.01 -1.08 12.14
C GLY A 217 23.49 -0.73 10.72
N ILE A 218 24.08 0.27 10.06
CA ILE A 218 23.70 0.70 8.71
C ILE A 218 24.30 -0.24 7.67
N ASP A 219 23.45 -0.67 6.72
CA ASP A 219 23.77 -1.65 5.66
C ASP A 219 23.99 -3.10 6.13
N SER A 220 23.59 -3.39 7.37
CA SER A 220 23.43 -4.73 7.95
C SER A 220 21.98 -5.04 8.32
N GLU A 221 21.68 -6.32 8.36
CA GLU A 221 20.46 -6.97 8.82
C GLU A 221 20.34 -6.86 10.34
N ALA A 222 19.12 -6.90 10.89
CA ALA A 222 18.88 -6.81 12.34
C ALA A 222 19.11 -8.17 13.03
N ASP A 223 19.63 -8.12 14.26
CA ASP A 223 19.96 -9.31 15.07
C ASP A 223 18.70 -9.91 15.75
N LEU A 224 17.69 -9.08 16.02
CA LEU A 224 16.39 -9.46 16.58
C LEU A 224 15.27 -8.67 15.90
N ILE A 225 14.11 -9.30 15.71
CA ILE A 225 12.92 -8.66 15.16
C ILE A 225 11.73 -8.97 16.08
N ILE A 226 11.08 -7.92 16.59
CA ILE A 226 9.90 -8.04 17.46
C ILE A 226 8.65 -7.68 16.65
N PRO A 227 7.64 -8.58 16.56
CA PRO A 227 6.42 -8.34 15.78
C PRO A 227 5.39 -7.48 16.53
N PHE A 228 4.75 -6.58 15.79
CA PHE A 228 3.59 -5.78 16.22
C PHE A 228 2.31 -6.21 15.51
N SER A 229 2.17 -7.53 15.35
CA SER A 229 0.94 -8.21 14.97
C SER A 229 0.11 -8.57 16.21
N ARG A 230 -1.13 -9.01 15.99
CA ARG A 230 -1.97 -9.76 16.94
C ARG A 230 -1.46 -11.19 17.11
N ASP A 231 -1.83 -11.79 18.23
CA ASP A 231 -1.53 -13.18 18.56
C ASP A 231 -2.64 -14.13 18.07
N LEU A 232 -2.28 -15.37 17.74
CA LEU A 232 -3.20 -16.43 17.30
C LEU A 232 -3.90 -17.11 18.51
N PRO A 233 -5.08 -17.73 18.33
CA PRO A 233 -5.87 -17.85 17.10
C PRO A 233 -6.76 -16.64 16.84
N LEU A 234 -7.03 -16.38 15.55
CA LEU A 234 -7.87 -15.28 15.06
C LEU A 234 -8.92 -15.83 14.08
N ASN A 235 -9.84 -14.97 13.62
CA ASN A 235 -10.74 -15.25 12.48
C ASN A 235 -10.45 -14.30 11.30
N ASP A 236 -9.23 -13.79 11.25
CA ASP A 236 -8.72 -12.76 10.35
C ASP A 236 -7.18 -12.87 10.29
N GLY A 237 -6.52 -12.05 9.47
CA GLY A 237 -5.08 -11.86 9.49
C GLY A 237 -4.55 -11.31 10.83
N LEU A 238 -3.23 -11.34 11.01
CA LEU A 238 -2.60 -10.93 12.27
C LEU A 238 -2.47 -9.39 12.39
N TRP A 239 -2.89 -8.61 11.40
CA TRP A 239 -2.93 -7.15 11.47
C TRP A 239 -3.95 -6.64 12.49
N TYR A 240 -3.68 -5.47 13.06
CA TYR A 240 -4.65 -4.69 13.82
C TYR A 240 -5.56 -3.89 12.88
N GLU A 241 -6.86 -3.83 13.17
CA GLU A 241 -7.84 -3.04 12.41
C GLU A 241 -8.18 -1.74 13.15
N ILE A 242 -7.84 -0.57 12.58
CA ILE A 242 -8.35 0.73 13.03
C ILE A 242 -9.74 0.94 12.44
N GLN A 243 -10.71 1.22 13.31
CA GLN A 243 -12.14 1.28 12.95
C GLN A 243 -12.65 2.70 12.64
N ASN A 244 -11.92 3.74 13.05
CA ASN A 244 -12.22 5.16 12.80
C ASN A 244 -11.06 6.03 13.34
N SER A 245 -11.14 7.35 13.10
CA SER A 245 -10.16 8.34 13.53
C SER A 245 -9.90 8.47 15.04
N ASN A 246 -10.78 7.93 15.91
CA ASN A 246 -10.60 7.92 17.37
C ASN A 246 -10.04 6.60 17.90
N ASP A 247 -9.91 5.58 17.06
CA ASP A 247 -9.43 4.25 17.44
C ASP A 247 -7.89 4.23 17.46
N VAL A 248 -7.33 3.72 18.56
CA VAL A 248 -5.89 3.65 18.82
C VAL A 248 -5.53 2.22 19.22
N LYS A 249 -4.63 1.59 18.47
CA LYS A 249 -4.15 0.23 18.75
C LYS A 249 -2.81 0.29 19.45
N VAL A 250 -2.74 -0.32 20.62
CA VAL A 250 -1.58 -0.29 21.51
C VAL A 250 -1.07 -1.71 21.72
N LYS A 251 0.24 -1.92 21.54
CA LYS A 251 0.92 -3.17 21.93
C LYS A 251 2.05 -2.85 22.90
N LYS A 252 2.11 -3.62 23.98
CA LYS A 252 3.23 -3.57 24.93
C LYS A 252 4.40 -4.40 24.40
N PHE A 253 5.60 -3.87 24.52
CA PHE A 253 6.83 -4.55 24.14
C PHE A 253 7.97 -4.20 25.10
N GLN A 254 8.99 -5.03 25.13
CA GLN A 254 10.23 -4.79 25.86
C GLN A 254 11.39 -5.17 24.93
N ILE A 255 12.49 -4.41 24.99
CA ILE A 255 13.70 -4.69 24.22
C ILE A 255 14.85 -5.18 25.11
N PRO A 256 15.83 -5.92 24.57
CA PRO A 256 17.06 -6.22 25.30
C PRO A 256 17.82 -4.94 25.68
N GLN A 257 18.46 -4.93 26.86
CA GLN A 257 19.18 -3.74 27.35
C GLN A 257 20.50 -3.47 26.60
N ASN A 258 20.91 -4.32 25.66
CA ASN A 258 22.11 -4.15 24.82
C ASN A 258 21.81 -3.74 23.37
N VAL A 259 20.60 -3.23 23.09
CA VAL A 259 20.25 -2.70 21.75
C VAL A 259 21.04 -1.42 21.48
N TYR A 260 21.73 -1.33 20.34
CA TYR A 260 22.43 -0.11 19.91
C TYR A 260 21.77 0.61 18.72
N ARG A 261 20.85 -0.05 18.00
CA ARG A 261 20.06 0.55 16.92
C ARG A 261 18.65 -0.09 16.88
N ALA A 262 17.64 0.71 16.54
CA ALA A 262 16.26 0.26 16.42
C ALA A 262 15.51 0.98 15.28
N VAL A 263 14.87 0.21 14.38
CA VAL A 263 14.06 0.71 13.26
C VAL A 263 12.71 0.00 13.24
N LEU A 264 11.63 0.75 13.21
CA LEU A 264 10.28 0.23 13.06
C LEU A 264 9.87 0.23 11.58
N GLU A 265 9.59 -0.93 11.01
CA GLU A 265 8.99 -1.08 9.69
C GLU A 265 7.47 -1.19 9.83
N VAL A 266 6.69 -0.31 9.20
CA VAL A 266 5.22 -0.28 9.29
C VAL A 266 4.59 -0.78 7.98
N TYR A 267 3.59 -1.63 8.10
CA TYR A 267 2.74 -2.16 7.03
C TYR A 267 1.33 -1.56 7.13
N VAL A 268 0.80 -1.04 6.02
CA VAL A 268 -0.51 -0.36 5.98
C VAL A 268 -1.32 -0.82 4.77
N SER A 269 -2.62 -1.03 4.95
CA SER A 269 -3.61 -1.12 3.87
C SER A 269 -4.98 -0.61 4.36
N PHE A 270 -5.79 -0.06 3.45
CA PHE A 270 -7.04 0.64 3.73
C PHE A 270 -8.17 0.01 2.91
N HIS A 271 -9.36 -0.16 3.49
CA HIS A 271 -10.46 -0.95 2.89
C HIS A 271 -11.83 -0.29 3.15
N GLU A 272 -12.91 -0.89 2.65
CA GLU A 272 -14.28 -0.41 2.82
C GLU A 272 -14.44 1.08 2.43
N ASN A 273 -14.89 1.94 3.34
CA ASN A 273 -15.11 3.37 3.03
C ASN A 273 -13.81 4.16 2.83
N ASP A 274 -12.66 3.61 3.22
CA ASP A 274 -11.35 4.18 2.93
C ASP A 274 -10.59 3.39 1.83
N GLU A 275 -11.17 2.39 1.18
CA GLU A 275 -10.57 1.73 -0.01
C GLU A 275 -10.22 2.76 -1.10
N PHE A 276 -11.04 3.81 -1.19
CA PHE A 276 -10.91 4.92 -2.13
C PHE A 276 -10.66 6.27 -1.45
N TRP A 277 -9.99 6.31 -0.28
CA TRP A 277 -9.86 7.50 0.57
C TRP A 277 -9.47 8.80 -0.14
N TYR A 278 -8.68 8.71 -1.21
CA TYR A 278 -8.24 9.82 -2.06
C TYR A 278 -9.39 10.57 -2.76
N GLY A 279 -10.54 9.90 -2.96
CA GLY A 279 -11.77 10.46 -3.53
C GLY A 279 -12.87 10.77 -2.51
N ASN A 280 -12.60 10.60 -1.21
CA ASN A 280 -13.59 10.87 -0.17
C ASN A 280 -13.88 12.36 -0.04
N LEU A 281 -15.16 12.69 0.16
CA LEU A 281 -15.66 14.05 0.09
C LEU A 281 -15.47 14.81 1.42
N PRO A 282 -15.39 16.15 1.40
CA PRO A 282 -15.50 16.98 2.60
C PRO A 282 -16.85 16.78 3.29
N ASN A 283 -16.85 16.73 4.62
CA ASN A 283 -18.07 16.50 5.40
C ASN A 283 -19.08 17.65 5.24
N GLU A 284 -18.59 18.88 5.07
CA GLU A 284 -19.36 20.09 4.83
C GLU A 284 -20.10 20.02 3.49
N TYR A 285 -19.48 19.47 2.45
CA TYR A 285 -20.09 19.28 1.13
C TYR A 285 -21.17 18.19 1.16
N ILE A 286 -20.91 17.08 1.84
CA ILE A 286 -21.89 16.00 2.09
C ILE A 286 -23.12 16.57 2.80
N ALA A 287 -22.91 17.30 3.91
CA ALA A 287 -23.98 17.86 4.73
C ALA A 287 -24.80 18.92 3.98
N ALA A 288 -24.14 19.86 3.29
CA ALA A 288 -24.81 20.93 2.56
C ALA A 288 -25.68 20.44 1.38
N ASN A 289 -25.36 19.27 0.83
CA ASN A 289 -26.10 18.64 -0.27
C ASN A 289 -26.99 17.45 0.17
N ASN A 290 -27.09 17.17 1.48
CA ASN A 290 -27.82 16.02 2.04
C ASN A 290 -27.45 14.66 1.40
N LEU A 291 -26.17 14.46 1.07
CA LEU A 291 -25.71 13.25 0.39
C LEU A 291 -25.66 12.06 1.36
N THR A 292 -26.31 10.95 0.98
CA THR A 292 -26.31 9.70 1.75
C THR A 292 -25.45 8.63 1.09
N GLY A 293 -24.70 7.85 1.88
CA GLY A 293 -23.92 6.72 1.37
C GLY A 293 -22.54 7.07 0.77
N TYR A 294 -22.11 8.32 0.89
CA TYR A 294 -20.77 8.77 0.48
C TYR A 294 -19.79 8.73 1.67
N ALA A 295 -18.56 8.31 1.39
CA ALA A 295 -17.47 8.32 2.36
C ALA A 295 -16.93 9.75 2.57
N GLY A 296 -16.76 10.14 3.84
CA GLY A 296 -16.37 11.48 4.26
C GLY A 296 -14.93 11.64 4.72
N ASN A 297 -14.70 12.66 5.54
CA ASN A 297 -13.41 13.08 6.11
C ASN A 297 -12.35 13.53 5.08
N GLY A 298 -12.77 13.83 3.84
CA GLY A 298 -11.89 14.38 2.80
C GLY A 298 -10.75 13.45 2.35
N PRO A 299 -9.85 13.93 1.47
CA PRO A 299 -8.92 13.09 0.73
C PRO A 299 -7.59 12.80 1.42
N PHE A 300 -7.41 13.16 2.70
CA PHE A 300 -6.14 13.03 3.42
C PHE A 300 -6.21 12.06 4.60
N ARG A 301 -5.18 11.23 4.77
CA ARG A 301 -5.02 10.23 5.83
C ARG A 301 -3.54 10.21 6.27
N GLU A 302 -3.30 10.18 7.58
CA GLU A 302 -1.96 10.05 8.18
C GLU A 302 -2.00 8.90 9.19
N VAL A 303 -1.14 7.90 9.02
CA VAL A 303 -0.92 6.86 10.04
C VAL A 303 0.09 7.41 11.03
N VAL A 304 -0.33 7.59 12.28
CA VAL A 304 0.46 8.18 13.37
C VAL A 304 1.04 7.06 14.24
N VAL A 305 2.35 7.10 14.46
CA VAL A 305 3.06 6.13 15.31
C VAL A 305 3.55 6.83 16.56
N SER A 306 3.12 6.34 17.72
CA SER A 306 3.48 6.92 19.03
C SER A 306 4.15 5.91 19.94
N LEU A 307 5.09 6.37 20.76
CA LEU A 307 5.79 5.60 21.77
C LEU A 307 5.55 6.23 23.13
N ASP A 308 4.96 5.47 24.07
CA ASP A 308 4.57 5.92 25.42
C ASP A 308 3.71 7.20 25.48
N GLY A 309 3.10 7.57 24.35
CA GLY A 309 2.25 8.76 24.18
C GLY A 309 2.85 9.82 23.24
N ASP A 310 4.15 9.81 23.00
CA ASP A 310 4.84 10.77 22.13
C ASP A 310 4.88 10.28 20.67
N VAL A 311 4.55 11.15 19.70
CA VAL A 311 4.54 10.78 18.27
C VAL A 311 5.95 10.73 17.69
N ILE A 312 6.50 9.52 17.63
CA ILE A 312 7.85 9.24 17.12
C ILE A 312 7.95 9.21 15.59
N GLY A 313 6.83 9.12 14.86
CA GLY A 313 6.85 9.12 13.40
C GLY A 313 5.46 9.14 12.76
N ALA A 314 5.43 9.39 11.45
CA ALA A 314 4.23 9.42 10.64
C ALA A 314 4.43 8.68 9.31
N VAL A 315 3.38 8.04 8.82
CA VAL A 315 3.33 7.35 7.53
C VAL A 315 2.19 7.91 6.69
N TRP A 316 2.55 8.49 5.54
CA TRP A 316 1.62 8.95 4.52
C TRP A 316 1.71 7.97 3.36
N PRO A 317 0.73 7.05 3.22
CA PRO A 317 0.89 5.91 2.33
C PRO A 317 0.91 6.32 0.85
N PHE A 318 1.61 5.54 0.04
CA PHE A 318 1.41 5.54 -1.41
C PHE A 318 -0.04 5.13 -1.72
N THR A 319 -0.68 5.82 -2.67
CA THR A 319 -2.04 5.51 -3.12
C THR A 319 -2.05 4.25 -3.98
N VAL A 320 -1.96 3.08 -3.32
CA VAL A 320 -2.19 1.77 -3.93
C VAL A 320 -3.65 1.72 -4.40
N VAL A 321 -3.87 1.24 -5.63
CA VAL A 321 -5.20 0.87 -6.13
C VAL A 321 -5.23 -0.65 -6.20
N PHE A 322 -6.21 -1.29 -5.56
CA PHE A 322 -6.35 -2.74 -5.60
C PHE A 322 -6.86 -3.22 -6.96
N THR A 323 -6.75 -4.51 -7.24
CA THR A 323 -6.99 -5.03 -8.60
C THR A 323 -8.45 -4.97 -9.04
N GLY A 324 -9.39 -4.68 -8.12
CA GLY A 324 -10.79 -4.35 -8.40
C GLY A 324 -11.12 -2.85 -8.51
N GLY A 325 -10.21 -1.97 -8.09
CA GLY A 325 -10.52 -0.55 -7.80
C GLY A 325 -10.61 0.38 -9.02
N ILE A 326 -11.45 1.41 -8.92
CA ILE A 326 -11.75 2.46 -9.93
C ILE A 326 -12.36 1.91 -11.21
N ASN A 327 -11.59 1.13 -11.97
CA ASN A 327 -12.05 0.35 -13.11
C ASN A 327 -11.22 -0.95 -13.16
N PRO A 328 -11.82 -2.10 -12.84
CA PRO A 328 -11.10 -3.35 -12.65
C PRO A 328 -10.43 -3.89 -13.93
N LEU A 329 -10.82 -3.38 -15.11
CA LEU A 329 -10.21 -3.77 -16.38
C LEU A 329 -8.83 -3.13 -16.59
N LEU A 330 -8.50 -2.04 -15.87
CA LEU A 330 -7.18 -1.39 -15.95
C LEU A 330 -6.06 -2.34 -15.48
N TRP A 331 -6.33 -3.18 -14.51
CA TRP A 331 -5.31 -3.92 -13.75
C TRP A 331 -5.01 -5.32 -14.33
N ARG A 332 -5.25 -5.49 -15.64
CA ARG A 332 -5.24 -6.80 -16.32
C ARG A 332 -4.49 -6.71 -17.67
N PRO A 333 -3.38 -7.45 -17.89
CA PRO A 333 -2.65 -8.31 -16.94
C PRO A 333 -1.65 -7.55 -16.05
N ILE A 334 -1.44 -6.26 -16.31
CA ILE A 334 -0.50 -5.41 -15.58
C ILE A 334 -1.22 -4.87 -14.34
N SER A 335 -0.83 -5.32 -13.16
CA SER A 335 -1.45 -4.85 -11.91
C SER A 335 -0.99 -3.43 -11.54
N ALA A 336 -1.71 -2.78 -10.62
CA ALA A 336 -1.33 -1.45 -10.14
C ALA A 336 0.03 -1.47 -9.41
N ILE A 337 0.74 -0.33 -9.41
CA ILE A 337 1.99 -0.16 -8.65
C ILE A 337 1.75 -0.48 -7.16
N GLY A 338 2.53 -1.39 -6.58
CA GLY A 338 2.45 -1.76 -5.16
C GLY A 338 1.18 -2.53 -4.78
N SER A 339 0.48 -3.15 -5.73
CA SER A 339 -0.70 -3.98 -5.42
C SER A 339 -0.31 -5.43 -5.10
N PHE A 340 0.77 -5.96 -5.68
CA PHE A 340 1.25 -7.32 -5.44
C PHE A 340 2.30 -7.39 -4.33
N ASP A 341 3.08 -6.33 -4.10
CA ASP A 341 3.89 -6.16 -2.89
C ASP A 341 3.64 -4.75 -2.33
N LEU A 342 2.81 -4.67 -1.27
CA LEU A 342 2.44 -3.37 -0.71
C LEU A 342 3.65 -2.68 -0.06
N PRO A 343 3.83 -1.36 -0.27
CA PRO A 343 4.97 -0.64 0.30
C PRO A 343 5.00 -0.66 1.83
N THR A 344 6.20 -0.82 2.40
CA THR A 344 6.47 -0.67 3.83
C THR A 344 7.21 0.64 4.11
N TYR A 345 7.15 1.10 5.36
CA TYR A 345 7.66 2.41 5.76
C TYR A 345 8.55 2.27 7.00
N ASP A 346 9.84 2.57 6.86
CA ASP A 346 10.81 2.52 7.97
C ASP A 346 10.81 3.84 8.76
N ILE A 347 10.72 3.76 10.09
CA ILE A 347 10.88 4.86 11.06
C ILE A 347 12.11 4.55 11.92
N GLU A 348 13.11 5.43 11.91
CA GLU A 348 14.35 5.27 12.68
C GLU A 348 14.16 5.73 14.12
N ILE A 349 13.99 4.78 15.05
CA ILE A 349 13.68 5.07 16.47
C ILE A 349 14.92 5.04 17.38
N THR A 350 16.11 4.74 16.83
CA THR A 350 17.40 4.78 17.54
C THR A 350 17.60 6.01 18.45
N PRO A 351 17.22 7.25 18.08
CA PRO A 351 17.32 8.42 18.97
C PRO A 351 16.60 8.27 20.32
N PHE A 352 15.56 7.43 20.39
CA PHE A 352 14.75 7.20 21.59
C PHE A 352 15.26 6.03 22.46
N LEU A 353 16.32 5.31 22.06
CA LEU A 353 16.81 4.14 22.80
C LEU A 353 17.17 4.44 24.26
N GLY A 354 17.67 5.64 24.56
CA GLY A 354 17.91 6.06 25.95
C GLY A 354 16.69 5.97 26.88
N ASN A 355 15.48 6.06 26.32
CA ASN A 355 14.22 5.93 27.06
C ASN A 355 13.72 4.47 27.12
N LEU A 356 14.16 3.61 26.18
CA LEU A 356 13.69 2.23 25.98
C LEU A 356 14.57 1.15 26.63
N LEU A 357 15.80 1.49 26.99
CA LEU A 357 16.81 0.56 27.53
C LEU A 357 16.66 0.34 29.05
N ASP A 358 15.59 0.84 29.68
CA ASP A 358 15.41 0.80 31.14
C ASP A 358 15.02 -0.58 31.71
N GLY A 359 14.72 -1.53 30.82
CA GLY A 359 14.35 -2.90 31.17
C GLY A 359 12.86 -3.10 31.53
N LYS A 360 11.99 -2.14 31.22
CA LYS A 360 10.53 -2.22 31.43
C LYS A 360 9.76 -2.41 30.11
N PRO A 361 8.46 -2.74 30.18
CA PRO A 361 7.58 -2.69 29.01
C PRO A 361 7.16 -1.27 28.65
N HIS A 362 7.25 -0.96 27.35
CA HIS A 362 6.80 0.29 26.71
C HIS A 362 5.57 0.06 25.83
N ASN A 363 4.81 1.12 25.55
CA ASN A 363 3.62 1.09 24.69
C ASN A 363 3.97 1.64 23.30
N LEU A 364 3.89 0.81 22.26
CA LEU A 364 3.81 1.30 20.88
C LEU A 364 2.35 1.42 20.46
N SER A 365 1.99 2.56 19.89
CA SER A 365 0.61 2.92 19.56
C SER A 365 0.47 3.38 18.10
N PHE A 366 -0.60 2.94 17.44
CA PHE A 366 -0.95 3.32 16.08
C PHE A 366 -2.36 3.93 16.05
N SER A 367 -2.53 5.01 15.30
CA SER A 367 -3.83 5.59 14.95
C SER A 367 -3.80 6.14 13.53
N VAL A 368 -4.96 6.48 12.96
CA VAL A 368 -5.04 7.05 11.61
C VAL A 368 -5.90 8.32 11.60
N THR A 369 -5.27 9.46 11.36
CA THR A 369 -5.93 10.76 11.21
C THR A 369 -6.95 10.69 10.08
N ASN A 370 -8.16 11.22 10.33
CA ASN A 370 -9.30 11.24 9.42
C ASN A 370 -9.86 9.86 8.99
N ALA A 371 -9.39 8.75 9.55
CA ALA A 371 -9.85 7.43 9.13
C ALA A 371 -11.35 7.19 9.30
N LEU A 372 -11.90 6.49 8.32
CA LEU A 372 -13.13 5.73 8.42
C LEU A 372 -12.77 4.29 8.87
N ASN A 373 -13.61 3.32 8.54
CA ASN A 373 -13.44 1.93 8.96
C ASN A 373 -12.42 1.14 8.12
N VAL A 374 -11.82 0.13 8.77
CA VAL A 374 -10.95 -0.91 8.18
C VAL A 374 -9.63 -0.40 7.59
N TRP A 375 -8.75 0.10 8.47
CA TRP A 375 -7.31 0.17 8.17
C TRP A 375 -6.57 -0.97 8.86
N TYR A 376 -5.92 -1.83 8.08
CA TYR A 376 -5.05 -2.87 8.61
C TYR A 376 -3.62 -2.35 8.80
N ILE A 377 -3.15 -2.40 10.03
CA ILE A 377 -1.81 -1.98 10.46
C ILE A 377 -1.09 -3.17 11.10
N ASP A 378 0.18 -3.35 10.72
CA ASP A 378 1.13 -4.25 11.39
C ASP A 378 2.50 -3.55 11.37
N ALA A 379 3.45 -4.00 12.19
CA ALA A 379 4.81 -3.49 12.15
C ALA A 379 5.85 -4.50 12.65
N ASN A 380 7.09 -4.34 12.20
CA ASN A 380 8.23 -5.14 12.62
C ASN A 380 9.29 -4.21 13.23
N LEU A 381 9.63 -4.41 14.50
CA LEU A 381 10.71 -3.68 15.15
C LEU A 381 12.02 -4.42 14.97
N HIS A 382 12.84 -3.91 14.06
CA HIS A 382 14.18 -4.39 13.74
C HIS A 382 15.19 -3.83 14.75
N LEU A 383 15.91 -4.70 15.47
CA LEU A 383 16.84 -4.36 16.54
C LEU A 383 18.25 -4.90 16.26
N TRP A 384 19.26 -4.07 16.51
CA TRP A 384 20.67 -4.47 16.48
C TRP A 384 21.24 -4.55 17.89
N LEU A 385 21.93 -5.65 18.20
CA LEU A 385 22.35 -6.02 19.55
C LEU A 385 23.88 -6.00 19.70
N ASP A 386 24.38 -5.39 20.77
CA ASP A 386 25.79 -5.44 21.11
C ASP A 386 26.14 -6.80 21.73
N SER A 387 26.83 -7.65 20.98
CA SER A 387 27.23 -8.98 21.44
C SER A 387 28.39 -8.98 22.44
N LYS A 388 29.01 -7.83 22.71
CA LYS A 388 30.14 -7.69 23.65
C LYS A 388 29.76 -6.94 24.94
N SER A 389 28.53 -6.45 25.05
CA SER A 389 28.04 -5.78 26.25
C SER A 389 26.69 -6.33 26.68
N GLU A 390 26.49 -6.49 27.98
CA GLU A 390 25.17 -6.83 28.55
C GLU A 390 24.19 -5.65 28.50
N LYS A 391 24.72 -4.42 28.44
CA LYS A 391 23.93 -3.18 28.41
C LYS A 391 24.57 -2.11 27.52
N THR A 392 23.72 -1.35 26.84
CA THR A 392 24.04 -0.10 26.16
C THR A 392 23.46 1.06 26.97
N GLU A 393 24.05 2.24 26.82
CA GLU A 393 23.52 3.47 27.41
C GLU A 393 23.10 4.42 26.28
N GLY A 394 22.09 5.26 26.49
CA GLY A 394 21.71 6.24 25.49
C GLY A 394 20.96 7.42 26.08
N LYS A 395 20.81 8.48 25.28
CA LYS A 395 20.06 9.67 25.67
C LYS A 395 19.48 10.38 24.45
N LEU A 396 18.19 10.69 24.52
CA LEU A 396 17.54 11.64 23.62
C LEU A 396 18.07 13.05 23.91
N LEU A 397 18.63 13.71 22.89
CA LEU A 397 19.20 15.06 22.99
C LEU A 397 18.22 16.15 22.57
N GLN A 398 17.50 15.91 21.47
CA GLN A 398 16.55 16.84 20.87
C GLN A 398 15.41 16.06 20.23
N TYR A 399 14.18 16.54 20.37
CA TYR A 399 12.99 15.99 19.75
C TYR A 399 12.07 17.16 19.41
N ASP A 400 11.92 17.40 18.11
CA ASP A 400 11.11 18.47 17.55
C ASP A 400 9.96 17.85 16.76
N ILE A 401 8.74 18.25 17.10
CA ILE A 401 7.52 17.84 16.43
C ILE A 401 6.71 19.09 16.08
N VAL A 402 6.50 19.32 14.79
CA VAL A 402 5.55 20.34 14.33
C VAL A 402 4.18 19.66 14.24
N PRO A 403 3.12 20.24 14.87
CA PRO A 403 1.76 19.76 14.69
C PRO A 403 1.39 19.65 13.20
N LEU A 404 0.48 18.72 12.87
CA LEU A 404 0.04 18.54 11.48
C LEU A 404 -0.53 19.85 10.94
N GLY A 405 0.17 20.46 9.99
CA GLY A 405 -0.31 21.63 9.28
C GLY A 405 -1.38 21.19 8.29
N VAL A 406 -2.56 21.79 8.35
CA VAL A 406 -3.67 21.52 7.43
C VAL A 406 -4.21 22.85 6.91
N SER A 407 -4.35 22.95 5.59
CA SER A 407 -5.00 24.07 4.91
C SER A 407 -5.98 23.51 3.88
N SER A 408 -7.27 23.76 4.10
CA SER A 408 -8.35 23.37 3.20
C SER A 408 -9.06 24.58 2.62
N VAL A 409 -9.44 24.49 1.34
CA VAL A 409 -10.32 25.44 0.67
C VAL A 409 -11.47 24.65 0.07
N LEU A 410 -12.69 25.04 0.39
CA LEU A 410 -13.93 24.43 -0.09
C LEU A 410 -14.71 25.49 -0.87
N ASP A 411 -14.77 25.37 -2.19
CA ASP A 411 -15.56 26.25 -3.07
C ASP A 411 -16.59 25.42 -3.81
N PHE A 412 -17.87 25.53 -3.44
CA PHE A 412 -18.93 24.74 -4.08
C PHE A 412 -20.28 25.45 -4.09
N LYS A 413 -21.10 25.11 -5.09
CA LYS A 413 -22.48 25.57 -5.23
C LYS A 413 -23.36 24.39 -5.63
N GLY A 414 -24.14 23.89 -4.67
CA GLY A 414 -24.84 22.62 -4.84
C GLY A 414 -23.85 21.49 -5.09
N LEU A 415 -24.11 20.69 -6.13
CA LEU A 415 -23.37 19.49 -6.51
C LEU A 415 -22.08 19.75 -7.31
N ASN A 416 -21.72 21.01 -7.53
CA ASN A 416 -20.52 21.39 -8.27
C ASN A 416 -19.54 22.05 -7.29
N GLY A 417 -18.32 21.52 -7.19
CA GLY A 417 -17.34 21.98 -6.20
C GLY A 417 -15.89 21.73 -6.60
N THR A 418 -15.01 22.58 -6.08
CA THR A 418 -13.56 22.44 -6.10
C THR A 418 -13.05 22.46 -4.66
N PHE A 419 -12.30 21.44 -4.29
CA PHE A 419 -11.72 21.26 -2.97
C PHE A 419 -10.21 21.20 -3.09
N ILE A 420 -9.50 22.01 -2.30
CA ILE A 420 -8.03 21.97 -2.22
C ILE A 420 -7.68 21.59 -0.79
N THR A 421 -6.84 20.57 -0.62
CA THR A 421 -6.30 20.14 0.68
C THR A 421 -4.79 20.09 0.60
N ASN A 422 -4.11 20.93 1.40
CA ASN A 422 -2.66 20.90 1.56
C ASN A 422 -2.34 20.53 3.01
N THR A 423 -1.37 19.63 3.21
CA THR A 423 -0.89 19.29 4.56
C THR A 423 0.63 19.21 4.63
N THR A 424 1.17 19.45 5.83
CA THR A 424 2.61 19.37 6.12
C THR A 424 2.86 18.73 7.48
N ARG A 425 3.93 17.92 7.57
CA ARG A 425 4.37 17.29 8.82
C ARG A 425 5.90 17.34 8.91
N PHE A 426 6.40 17.73 10.08
CA PHE A 426 7.84 17.68 10.37
C PHE A 426 8.07 17.01 11.73
N ILE A 427 8.93 16.00 11.75
CA ILE A 427 9.36 15.27 12.94
C ILE A 427 10.88 15.13 12.87
N SER A 428 11.60 15.54 13.90
CA SER A 428 13.06 15.39 14.00
C SER A 428 13.43 14.90 15.38
N SER A 429 14.31 13.90 15.46
CA SER A 429 14.80 13.35 16.73
C SER A 429 16.29 13.10 16.64
N THR A 430 17.03 13.55 17.66
CA THR A 430 18.48 13.38 17.78
C THR A 430 18.79 12.77 19.14
N GLY A 431 19.56 11.70 19.16
CA GLY A 431 20.00 11.04 20.38
C GLY A 431 21.33 10.31 20.16
N TRP A 432 22.00 9.95 21.25
CA TRP A 432 23.20 9.11 21.19
C TRP A 432 22.99 7.78 21.91
N VAL A 433 23.76 6.78 21.48
CA VAL A 433 23.86 5.46 22.12
C VAL A 433 25.32 5.06 22.23
N THR A 434 25.74 4.60 23.39
CA THR A 434 27.07 4.08 23.69
C THR A 434 27.03 2.56 23.81
N SER A 435 27.93 1.91 23.09
CA SER A 435 28.09 0.46 23.00
C SER A 435 29.59 0.10 23.05
N SER A 436 29.91 -1.20 23.02
CA SER A 436 31.28 -1.72 22.87
C SER A 436 31.99 -1.23 21.60
N TYR A 437 31.24 -0.77 20.61
CA TYR A 437 31.76 -0.19 19.36
C TYR A 437 32.01 1.33 19.47
N GLY A 438 31.68 1.95 20.60
CA GLY A 438 31.79 3.39 20.86
C GLY A 438 30.43 4.09 20.98
N THR A 439 30.48 5.42 21.05
CA THR A 439 29.29 6.29 21.07
C THR A 439 28.90 6.72 19.66
N VAL A 440 27.65 6.47 19.29
CA VAL A 440 27.05 6.80 18.00
C VAL A 440 25.94 7.81 18.23
N THR A 441 25.96 8.94 17.50
CA THR A 441 24.87 9.94 17.55
C THR A 441 24.03 9.84 16.29
N THR A 442 22.74 9.59 16.43
CA THR A 442 21.78 9.46 15.32
C THR A 442 20.80 10.62 15.34
N LYS A 443 20.64 11.29 14.20
CA LYS A 443 19.55 12.23 13.91
C LYS A 443 18.65 11.65 12.84
N ALA A 444 17.41 11.34 13.18
CA ALA A 444 16.35 11.00 12.24
C ALA A 444 15.51 12.24 11.93
N THR A 445 14.98 12.38 10.71
CA THR A 445 14.08 13.46 10.32
C THR A 445 13.13 13.01 9.22
N GLN A 446 11.83 13.25 9.43
CA GLN A 446 10.77 13.12 8.44
C GLN A 446 10.22 14.51 8.12
N ASP A 447 10.20 14.84 6.84
CA ASP A 447 9.64 16.08 6.29
C ASP A 447 8.67 15.71 5.16
N LEU A 448 7.38 15.91 5.40
CA LEU A 448 6.28 15.43 4.56
C LEU A 448 5.44 16.62 4.09
N SER A 449 5.10 16.65 2.79
CA SER A 449 4.16 17.64 2.23
C SER A 449 3.23 17.00 1.20
N TYR A 450 1.96 17.35 1.27
CA TYR A 450 0.87 16.75 0.50
C TYR A 450 0.02 17.88 -0.06
N SER A 451 -0.43 17.69 -1.31
CA SER A 451 -1.36 18.57 -1.99
C SER A 451 -2.36 17.72 -2.75
N ASN A 452 -3.64 18.05 -2.64
CA ASN A 452 -4.73 17.46 -3.39
C ASN A 452 -5.63 18.57 -3.91
N THR A 453 -6.02 18.46 -5.18
CA THR A 453 -7.15 19.19 -5.76
C THR A 453 -8.17 18.17 -6.23
N MET A 454 -9.41 18.31 -5.76
CA MET A 454 -10.56 17.51 -6.19
C MET A 454 -11.59 18.44 -6.83
N VAL A 455 -12.12 18.05 -7.99
CA VAL A 455 -13.19 18.76 -8.69
C VAL A 455 -14.36 17.80 -8.89
N ILE A 456 -15.56 18.23 -8.48
CA ILE A 456 -16.84 17.54 -8.67
C ILE A 456 -17.72 18.40 -9.58
N ASN A 457 -18.35 17.79 -10.58
CA ASN A 457 -19.33 18.43 -11.46
C ASN A 457 -20.39 17.41 -11.90
N GLY A 458 -21.49 17.30 -11.16
CA GLY A 458 -22.42 16.17 -11.29
C GLY A 458 -21.72 14.84 -10.98
N ASN A 459 -21.72 13.92 -11.95
CA ASN A 459 -21.08 12.60 -11.79
C ASN A 459 -19.56 12.61 -12.05
N LEU A 460 -19.02 13.69 -12.61
CA LEU A 460 -17.59 13.83 -12.87
C LEU A 460 -16.83 14.09 -11.57
N GLN A 461 -15.83 13.25 -11.28
CA GLN A 461 -14.82 13.46 -10.24
C GLN A 461 -13.42 13.48 -10.87
N ILE A 462 -12.69 14.57 -10.67
CA ILE A 462 -11.27 14.70 -11.01
C ILE A 462 -10.47 14.88 -9.72
N ILE A 463 -9.34 14.17 -9.60
CA ILE A 463 -8.42 14.23 -8.48
C ILE A 463 -7.01 14.41 -9.04
N ASP A 464 -6.26 15.40 -8.55
CA ASP A 464 -4.80 15.51 -8.73
C ASP A 464 -4.16 15.61 -7.34
N GLN A 465 -3.41 14.56 -6.96
CA GLN A 465 -2.77 14.40 -5.67
C GLN A 465 -1.26 14.20 -5.84
N VAL A 466 -0.50 14.94 -5.05
CA VAL A 466 0.95 14.81 -4.92
C VAL A 466 1.33 14.68 -3.45
N THR A 467 2.05 13.61 -3.13
CA THR A 467 2.68 13.43 -1.81
C THR A 467 4.20 13.46 -1.97
N HIS A 468 4.90 14.21 -1.14
CA HIS A 468 6.34 14.20 -1.00
C HIS A 468 6.72 13.70 0.40
N SER A 469 7.70 12.80 0.46
CA SER A 469 8.31 12.32 1.71
C SER A 469 9.82 12.49 1.59
N ASN A 470 10.40 13.22 2.54
CA ASN A 470 11.82 13.47 2.68
C ASN A 470 12.27 12.86 4.01
N ASP A 471 12.68 11.59 3.95
CA ASP A 471 13.18 10.86 5.11
C ASP A 471 14.72 10.94 5.12
N SER A 472 15.31 11.30 6.26
CA SER A 472 16.77 11.31 6.42
C SER A 472 17.23 10.80 7.78
N VAL A 473 18.37 10.12 7.77
CA VAL A 473 19.04 9.55 8.93
C VAL A 473 20.53 9.89 8.84
N ASN A 474 21.00 10.74 9.76
CA ASN A 474 22.40 11.15 9.87
C ASN A 474 23.00 10.50 11.11
N VAL A 475 24.07 9.73 10.92
CA VAL A 475 24.77 9.00 11.98
C VAL A 475 26.20 9.49 12.07
N ASN A 476 26.52 10.15 13.18
CA ASN A 476 27.85 10.62 13.51
C ASN A 476 28.56 9.60 14.41
N ILE A 477 29.77 9.18 14.01
CA ILE A 477 30.59 8.18 14.70
C ILE A 477 31.97 8.80 14.88
N PRO A 478 32.51 9.02 16.09
CA PRO A 478 33.76 9.75 16.32
C PRO A 478 34.99 9.23 15.56
N ALA A 479 34.98 7.96 15.14
CA ALA A 479 36.08 7.31 14.42
C ALA A 479 35.92 7.30 12.88
N LEU A 480 34.90 7.98 12.32
CA LEU A 480 34.59 8.00 10.89
C LEU A 480 33.93 9.32 10.47
N ASN A 481 33.97 9.64 9.17
CA ASN A 481 33.10 10.69 8.63
C ASN A 481 31.63 10.28 8.85
N ALA A 482 30.76 11.25 9.13
CA ALA A 482 29.34 11.02 9.35
C ALA A 482 28.71 10.24 8.18
N ILE A 483 27.94 9.21 8.51
CA ILE A 483 27.18 8.43 7.53
C ILE A 483 25.80 9.06 7.44
N SER A 484 25.42 9.55 6.26
CA SER A 484 24.10 10.12 6.04
C SER A 484 23.33 9.30 5.00
N LYS A 485 22.06 9.01 5.28
CA LYS A 485 21.13 8.43 4.33
C LYS A 485 19.94 9.36 4.16
N LYS A 486 19.51 9.54 2.91
CA LYS A 486 18.34 10.35 2.58
C LYS A 486 17.53 9.66 1.48
N SER A 487 16.21 9.59 1.65
CA SER A 487 15.29 9.18 0.59
C SER A 487 14.29 10.30 0.31
N LEU A 488 14.26 10.74 -0.94
CA LEU A 488 13.27 11.68 -1.45
C LEU A 488 12.25 10.91 -2.29
N LYS A 489 11.09 10.63 -1.72
CA LYS A 489 9.95 9.98 -2.36
C LYS A 489 8.98 11.04 -2.88
N ARG A 490 8.41 10.82 -4.06
CA ARG A 490 7.30 11.62 -4.59
C ARG A 490 6.28 10.70 -5.24
N PHE A 491 5.09 10.68 -4.65
CA PHE A 491 3.94 9.94 -5.12
C PHE A 491 3.05 10.88 -5.97
N LEU A 492 2.52 10.33 -7.05
CA LEU A 492 1.57 10.95 -7.96
C LEU A 492 0.34 10.07 -8.01
N PHE A 493 -0.82 10.67 -7.81
CA PHE A 493 -2.10 10.03 -8.09
C PHE A 493 -2.97 11.04 -8.83
N TYR A 494 -3.34 10.72 -10.07
CA TYR A 494 -4.35 11.46 -10.81
C TYR A 494 -5.48 10.50 -11.20
N MET A 495 -6.72 10.95 -11.03
CA MET A 495 -7.92 10.24 -11.45
C MET A 495 -8.85 11.20 -12.18
N TYR A 496 -9.42 10.73 -13.29
CA TYR A 496 -10.64 11.24 -13.89
C TYR A 496 -11.63 10.08 -13.87
N SER A 497 -12.77 10.24 -13.21
CA SER A 497 -13.88 9.29 -13.23
C SER A 497 -15.15 10.04 -13.61
N ASP A 498 -15.96 9.46 -14.50
CA ASP A 498 -17.19 10.08 -15.01
C ASP A 498 -18.20 8.98 -15.33
N GLU A 499 -19.49 9.26 -15.11
CA GLU A 499 -20.55 8.29 -15.35
C GLU A 499 -21.67 8.96 -16.15
N ILE A 500 -21.75 8.57 -17.43
CA ILE A 500 -22.63 9.19 -18.42
C ILE A 500 -23.84 8.27 -18.62
N ASP A 501 -25.03 8.75 -18.22
CA ASP A 501 -26.29 8.03 -18.47
C ASP A 501 -26.49 7.79 -19.99
N GLN A 502 -26.97 6.60 -20.34
CA GLN A 502 -27.34 6.18 -21.69
C GLN A 502 -28.84 5.88 -21.82
N GLY A 503 -29.61 6.02 -20.73
CA GLY A 503 -31.00 5.61 -20.62
C GLY A 503 -31.16 4.10 -20.41
N ASN A 504 -32.40 3.66 -20.13
CA ASN A 504 -32.76 2.25 -19.91
C ASN A 504 -31.85 1.55 -18.87
N ASP A 505 -31.67 2.19 -17.71
CA ASP A 505 -30.85 1.73 -16.58
C ASP A 505 -29.41 1.34 -16.98
N THR A 506 -28.89 2.00 -18.02
CA THR A 506 -27.57 1.77 -18.60
C THR A 506 -26.72 3.04 -18.49
N SER A 507 -25.51 2.93 -17.94
CA SER A 507 -24.54 4.01 -17.85
C SER A 507 -23.19 3.64 -18.50
N LEU A 508 -22.46 4.67 -18.94
CA LEU A 508 -21.11 4.57 -19.45
C LEU A 508 -20.15 5.12 -18.38
N SER A 509 -19.47 4.22 -17.67
CA SER A 509 -18.42 4.57 -16.72
C SER A 509 -17.09 4.75 -17.45
N VAL A 510 -16.47 5.91 -17.30
CA VAL A 510 -15.20 6.31 -17.93
C VAL A 510 -14.18 6.58 -16.84
N ALA A 511 -12.99 5.96 -16.94
CA ALA A 511 -11.90 6.14 -15.99
C ALA A 511 -10.57 6.41 -16.70
N ASN A 512 -9.85 7.46 -16.30
CA ASN A 512 -8.43 7.66 -16.63
C ASN A 512 -7.64 7.79 -15.33
N VAL A 513 -6.61 6.96 -15.15
CA VAL A 513 -5.78 6.94 -13.93
C VAL A 513 -4.32 7.19 -14.30
N THR A 514 -3.58 7.90 -13.46
CA THR A 514 -2.11 7.94 -13.52
C THR A 514 -1.55 7.74 -12.12
N LEU A 515 -0.84 6.63 -11.93
CA LEU A 515 -0.07 6.33 -10.72
C LEU A 515 1.40 6.62 -10.99
N GLY A 516 2.09 7.25 -10.05
CA GLY A 516 3.53 7.48 -10.19
C GLY A 516 4.27 7.37 -8.87
N PHE A 517 5.31 6.55 -8.85
CA PHE A 517 6.22 6.39 -7.74
C PHE A 517 7.62 6.84 -8.18
N LYS A 518 8.15 7.91 -7.58
CA LYS A 518 9.51 8.38 -7.82
C LYS A 518 10.28 8.34 -6.50
N GLU A 519 11.49 7.82 -6.52
CA GLU A 519 12.38 7.82 -5.36
C GLU A 519 13.80 8.21 -5.76
N LYS A 520 14.47 9.03 -4.95
CA LYS A 520 15.91 9.27 -5.02
C LYS A 520 16.53 8.90 -3.68
N LYS A 521 17.43 7.92 -3.66
CA LYS A 521 18.24 7.60 -2.48
C LYS A 521 19.61 8.27 -2.59
N PHE A 522 20.14 8.68 -1.45
CA PHE A 522 21.48 9.23 -1.31
C PHE A 522 22.20 8.49 -0.18
N ASN A 523 23.48 8.15 -0.41
CA ASN A 523 24.37 7.53 0.59
C ASN A 523 25.18 8.58 1.39
N ASP A 524 24.88 9.86 1.13
CA ASP A 524 25.35 11.07 1.79
C ASP A 524 24.32 12.15 1.43
N ALA A 525 23.66 12.79 2.42
CA ALA A 525 22.61 13.76 2.15
C ALA A 525 23.07 15.04 1.43
N ASP A 526 24.36 15.36 1.51
CA ASP A 526 24.96 16.54 0.89
C ASP A 526 25.48 16.24 -0.54
N ALA A 527 25.40 14.99 -0.99
CA ALA A 527 25.83 14.59 -2.32
C ALA A 527 24.94 15.20 -3.42
N GLY A 528 25.56 15.94 -4.35
CA GLY A 528 24.88 16.57 -5.49
C GLY A 528 24.22 15.61 -6.51
N SER A 529 24.34 14.28 -6.32
CA SER A 529 23.73 13.26 -7.17
C SER A 529 23.30 12.03 -6.37
N PRO A 530 22.12 11.45 -6.64
CA PRO A 530 21.61 10.29 -5.90
C PRO A 530 22.41 9.01 -6.18
N SER A 531 22.49 8.13 -5.18
CA SER A 531 23.05 6.77 -5.30
C SER A 531 22.12 5.81 -6.03
N SER A 532 20.81 6.05 -5.97
CA SER A 532 19.83 5.46 -6.89
C SER A 532 18.63 6.37 -7.17
N LEU A 533 18.05 6.21 -8.36
CA LEU A 533 16.89 6.92 -8.87
C LEU A 533 15.88 5.90 -9.43
N LEU A 534 14.66 5.91 -8.89
CA LEU A 534 13.51 5.19 -9.42
C LEU A 534 12.50 6.19 -10.02
N ARG A 535 11.97 5.85 -11.19
CA ARG A 535 10.80 6.47 -11.82
C ARG A 535 9.89 5.37 -12.34
N ASN A 536 8.81 5.09 -11.61
CA ASN A 536 7.73 4.22 -12.04
C ASN A 536 6.52 5.10 -12.36
N LEU A 537 5.97 5.00 -13.57
CA LEU A 537 4.81 5.76 -14.02
C LEU A 537 3.88 4.84 -14.80
N GLN A 538 2.66 4.68 -14.30
CA GLN A 538 1.60 3.86 -14.88
C GLN A 538 0.43 4.75 -15.26
N LYS A 539 -0.16 4.51 -16.43
CA LYS A 539 -1.32 5.24 -16.95
C LYS A 539 -2.37 4.25 -17.43
N GLY A 540 -3.55 4.31 -16.86
CA GLY A 540 -4.71 3.51 -17.25
C GLY A 540 -5.76 4.36 -17.94
N LYS A 541 -6.43 3.80 -18.94
CA LYS A 541 -7.67 4.34 -19.52
C LYS A 541 -8.66 3.20 -19.74
N GLY A 542 -9.88 3.35 -19.24
CA GLY A 542 -10.91 2.32 -19.33
C GLY A 542 -12.30 2.91 -19.50
N VAL A 543 -13.15 2.18 -20.20
CA VAL A 543 -14.57 2.49 -20.40
C VAL A 543 -15.38 1.21 -20.20
N MET A 544 -16.43 1.29 -19.40
CA MET A 544 -17.35 0.18 -19.11
C MET A 544 -18.79 0.62 -19.38
N VAL A 545 -19.58 -0.26 -20.00
CA VAL A 545 -21.04 -0.14 -20.03
C VAL A 545 -21.58 -0.95 -18.88
N VAL A 546 -22.20 -0.25 -17.93
CA VAL A 546 -22.88 -0.82 -16.77
C VAL A 546 -24.37 -0.81 -17.08
N LYS A 547 -25.07 -1.92 -16.83
CA LYS A 547 -26.54 -1.97 -16.89
C LYS A 547 -27.04 -2.73 -15.67
N ASP A 548 -28.08 -2.22 -15.00
CA ASP A 548 -28.64 -2.83 -13.78
C ASP A 548 -27.57 -3.06 -12.68
N ASN A 549 -26.54 -2.19 -12.62
CA ASN A 549 -25.32 -2.30 -11.81
C ASN A 549 -24.35 -3.46 -12.17
N LEU A 550 -24.53 -4.11 -13.32
CA LEU A 550 -23.68 -5.18 -13.85
C LEU A 550 -22.83 -4.65 -15.02
N VAL A 551 -21.55 -5.03 -15.09
CA VAL A 551 -20.70 -4.69 -16.24
C VAL A 551 -21.00 -5.65 -17.38
N VAL A 552 -21.66 -5.13 -18.43
CA VAL A 552 -22.08 -5.92 -19.60
C VAL A 552 -20.94 -6.05 -20.61
N ARG A 553 -20.21 -4.94 -20.83
CA ARG A 553 -19.04 -4.88 -21.72
C ARG A 553 -18.12 -3.75 -21.28
N GLY A 554 -16.84 -3.86 -21.60
CA GLY A 554 -15.87 -2.79 -21.34
C GLY A 554 -14.55 -3.05 -22.04
N VAL A 555 -13.74 -2.01 -22.15
CA VAL A 555 -12.39 -2.06 -22.69
C VAL A 555 -11.49 -1.17 -21.85
N ALA A 556 -10.27 -1.63 -21.62
CA ALA A 556 -9.25 -0.87 -20.90
C ALA A 556 -7.87 -1.12 -21.49
N SER A 557 -7.01 -0.12 -21.30
CA SER A 557 -5.60 -0.15 -21.67
C SER A 557 -4.76 0.44 -20.56
N THR A 558 -3.61 -0.17 -20.30
CA THR A 558 -2.67 0.27 -19.26
C THR A 558 -1.26 0.28 -19.83
N GLN A 559 -0.59 1.41 -19.68
CA GLN A 559 0.81 1.62 -20.09
C GLN A 559 1.65 1.89 -18.84
N GLN A 560 2.80 1.25 -18.71
CA GLN A 560 3.72 1.46 -17.61
C GLN A 560 5.15 1.64 -18.09
N SER A 561 5.79 2.71 -17.63
CA SER A 561 7.21 2.99 -17.82
C SER A 561 7.91 2.96 -16.47
N TYR A 562 8.71 1.92 -16.26
CA TYR A 562 9.57 1.72 -15.10
C TYR A 562 11.02 2.01 -15.49
N ASN A 563 11.70 2.86 -14.74
CA ASN A 563 13.12 3.17 -14.95
C ASN A 563 13.82 3.25 -13.58
N TYR A 564 14.82 2.41 -13.37
CA TYR A 564 15.68 2.38 -12.20
C TYR A 564 17.13 2.54 -12.63
N HIS A 565 17.83 3.48 -12.01
CA HIS A 565 19.28 3.65 -12.13
C HIS A 565 19.90 3.58 -10.74
N GLY A 566 20.81 2.64 -10.50
CA GLY A 566 21.60 2.56 -9.28
C GLY A 566 23.07 2.31 -9.59
N GLY A 567 23.96 2.49 -8.61
CA GLY A 567 25.41 2.45 -8.82
C GLY A 567 25.97 1.14 -9.41
N LYS A 568 25.34 -0.02 -9.15
CA LYS A 568 25.75 -1.34 -9.68
C LYS A 568 24.79 -1.94 -10.72
N PHE A 569 23.59 -1.38 -10.89
CA PHE A 569 22.51 -2.01 -11.67
C PHE A 569 21.54 -0.95 -12.20
N CYS A 570 21.17 -1.05 -13.47
CA CYS A 570 20.08 -0.28 -14.08
C CYS A 570 19.05 -1.24 -14.67
N TYR A 571 17.79 -0.83 -14.66
CA TYR A 571 16.68 -1.60 -15.20
C TYR A 571 15.65 -0.64 -15.79
N SER A 572 15.14 -0.95 -16.97
CA SER A 572 14.02 -0.25 -17.58
C SER A 572 13.05 -1.27 -18.17
N ARG A 573 11.76 -0.99 -18.02
CA ARG A 573 10.67 -1.74 -18.65
C ARG A 573 9.58 -0.78 -19.10
N ASN A 574 9.28 -0.79 -20.38
CA ASN A 574 8.20 -0.04 -21.00
C ASN A 574 7.22 -1.06 -21.57
N VAL A 575 6.04 -1.18 -20.96
CA VAL A 575 5.05 -2.21 -21.30
C VAL A 575 3.67 -1.58 -21.47
N SER A 576 2.87 -2.11 -22.39
CA SER A 576 1.49 -1.68 -22.59
C SER A 576 0.57 -2.86 -22.85
N SER A 577 -0.63 -2.82 -22.28
CA SER A 577 -1.70 -3.77 -22.54
C SER A 577 -2.96 -3.08 -23.06
N SER A 578 -3.79 -3.84 -23.76
CA SER A 578 -5.19 -3.52 -24.03
C SER A 578 -6.02 -4.80 -23.96
N ASN A 579 -7.06 -4.80 -23.13
CA ASN A 579 -7.99 -5.92 -22.92
C ASN A 579 -7.29 -7.30 -22.80
N TYR A 580 -6.46 -7.48 -21.76
CA TYR A 580 -5.60 -8.64 -21.49
C TYR A 580 -4.41 -8.85 -22.45
N THR A 581 -4.42 -8.31 -23.67
CA THR A 581 -3.33 -8.49 -24.64
C THR A 581 -2.19 -7.51 -24.38
N ILE A 582 -0.96 -8.01 -24.26
CA ILE A 582 0.25 -7.18 -24.28
C ILE A 582 0.47 -6.66 -25.72
N LEU A 583 0.52 -5.34 -25.88
CA LEU A 583 0.75 -4.68 -27.16
C LEU A 583 2.24 -4.57 -27.48
N TYR A 584 3.04 -4.30 -26.45
CA TYR A 584 4.50 -4.31 -26.49
C TYR A 584 5.05 -4.46 -25.06
N ASP A 585 6.25 -5.02 -24.92
CA ASP A 585 6.98 -5.15 -23.66
C ASP A 585 8.49 -5.02 -23.94
N GLU A 586 9.04 -3.85 -23.70
CA GLU A 586 10.44 -3.51 -23.96
C GLU A 586 11.21 -3.50 -22.64
N VAL A 587 12.16 -4.42 -22.47
CA VAL A 587 13.01 -4.53 -21.28
C VAL A 587 14.45 -4.17 -21.64
N GLY A 588 15.15 -3.42 -20.78
CA GLY A 588 16.54 -3.05 -20.98
C GLY A 588 17.31 -2.75 -19.71
N ASP A 589 18.48 -3.37 -19.57
CA ASP A 589 19.30 -3.33 -18.34
C ASP A 589 20.53 -2.40 -18.44
N THR A 590 20.53 -1.50 -19.44
CA THR A 590 21.71 -0.69 -19.76
C THR A 590 21.79 0.62 -18.97
N CYS A 591 22.88 0.79 -18.22
CA CYS A 591 23.22 2.09 -17.63
C CYS A 591 23.78 3.04 -18.70
N ASN A 592 22.91 3.73 -19.44
CA ASN A 592 23.32 4.78 -20.39
C ASN A 592 24.06 5.93 -19.66
N LYS A 593 25.41 5.90 -19.69
CA LYS A 593 26.30 6.89 -19.04
C LYS A 593 26.23 8.33 -19.62
N ARG A 594 25.29 8.64 -20.52
CA ARG A 594 25.15 9.95 -21.18
C ARG A 594 24.00 10.80 -20.62
N SER A 595 24.25 11.39 -19.46
CA SER A 595 23.69 12.71 -19.10
C SER A 595 24.54 13.48 -18.06
N LYS A 596 25.87 13.29 -18.06
CA LYS A 596 26.76 14.29 -17.47
C LYS A 596 26.82 15.51 -18.40
N SER A 597 26.19 16.59 -17.95
CA SER A 597 26.40 17.99 -18.36
C SER A 597 26.78 18.27 -19.83
N CYS A 598 25.80 18.69 -20.63
CA CYS A 598 26.04 19.64 -21.71
C CYS A 598 25.45 21.00 -21.31
N PHE A 599 26.22 21.79 -20.56
CA PHE A 599 26.09 23.24 -20.63
C PHE A 599 26.65 23.67 -21.97
N LEU A 600 25.78 23.89 -22.95
CA LEU A 600 26.13 24.54 -24.21
C LEU A 600 25.05 25.57 -24.54
N PHE A 601 25.43 26.84 -24.40
CA PHE A 601 24.66 27.96 -24.93
C PHE A 601 24.50 27.76 -26.44
N GLY A 602 23.25 27.70 -26.92
CA GLY A 602 22.95 27.39 -28.30
C GLY A 602 21.55 27.85 -28.70
N LEU A 603 21.42 29.14 -29.03
CA LEU A 603 20.20 29.71 -29.60
C LEU A 603 19.81 29.01 -30.91
N ARG A 604 18.80 28.14 -30.88
CA ARG A 604 18.01 27.80 -32.08
C ARG A 604 16.52 27.81 -31.78
N ARG A 605 15.79 28.61 -32.56
CA ARG A 605 14.32 28.73 -32.54
C ARG A 605 13.67 27.36 -32.79
N TRP A 606 12.67 27.02 -31.99
CA TRP A 606 11.65 26.04 -32.38
C TRP A 606 10.41 26.79 -32.89
N TRP A 607 9.91 26.37 -34.05
CA TRP A 607 8.57 26.71 -34.52
C TRP A 607 7.57 25.67 -34.01
N PRO A 608 6.30 26.05 -33.76
CA PRO A 608 5.31 25.15 -33.19
C PRO A 608 4.79 24.14 -34.22
N VAL A 609 4.78 22.86 -33.86
CA VAL A 609 4.01 21.83 -34.57
C VAL A 609 2.62 21.74 -33.91
N PRO A 610 1.50 21.87 -34.66
CA PRO A 610 0.18 21.93 -34.07
C PRO A 610 -0.30 20.56 -33.55
N ALA A 611 -0.91 20.56 -32.36
CA ALA A 611 -1.51 19.37 -31.79
C ALA A 611 -2.82 19.00 -32.51
N ARG A 612 -2.83 17.89 -33.25
CA ARG A 612 -4.08 17.26 -33.70
C ARG A 612 -4.72 16.48 -32.55
N ARG A 613 -5.87 16.96 -32.05
CA ARG A 613 -6.79 16.11 -31.27
C ARG A 613 -7.35 15.03 -32.20
N ALA A 614 -7.07 13.77 -31.90
CA ALA A 614 -7.80 12.64 -32.46
C ALA A 614 -8.98 12.31 -31.53
N PHE A 615 -10.20 12.67 -31.95
CA PHE A 615 -11.41 12.07 -31.37
C PHE A 615 -11.55 10.66 -31.92
N LEU A 616 -11.61 9.66 -31.04
CA LEU A 616 -12.05 8.30 -31.39
C LEU A 616 -13.49 8.13 -30.88
N ALA A 617 -14.44 8.55 -31.71
CA ALA A 617 -15.87 8.46 -31.46
C ALA A 617 -16.60 8.06 -32.76
N SER A 618 -16.32 6.85 -33.25
CA SER A 618 -17.08 6.19 -34.32
C SER A 618 -16.70 4.70 -34.40
N HIS A 619 -17.70 3.84 -34.64
CA HIS A 619 -17.66 2.36 -34.73
C HIS A 619 -18.08 1.58 -33.49
N VAL A 620 -19.30 1.85 -33.01
CA VAL A 620 -20.21 0.76 -32.60
C VAL A 620 -21.09 0.46 -33.81
N VAL A 621 -21.06 -0.78 -34.30
CA VAL A 621 -21.89 -1.23 -35.43
C VAL A 621 -23.30 -1.52 -34.93
N ASP A 622 -24.28 -1.03 -35.68
CA ASP A 622 -25.72 -1.25 -35.46
C ASP A 622 -26.09 -2.72 -35.79
N PRO A 623 -26.77 -3.46 -34.90
CA PRO A 623 -27.09 -4.87 -35.14
C PRO A 623 -28.35 -5.11 -36.00
N ASN A 624 -29.06 -4.08 -36.48
CA ASN A 624 -30.27 -4.27 -37.32
C ASN A 624 -30.24 -3.43 -38.61
N GLY A 625 -29.82 -4.02 -39.73
CA GLY A 625 -29.89 -3.38 -41.05
C GLY A 625 -29.49 -4.29 -42.22
N ASN A 626 -30.42 -5.15 -42.65
CA ASN A 626 -30.45 -5.97 -43.88
C ASN A 626 -29.12 -6.43 -44.50
#